data_AF-A0A2E4D735-F1
#
_entry.id   AF-A0A2E4D735-F1
#
_cell.length_a   1.000
_cell.length_b   1.000
_cell.length_c   1.000
_cell.angle_alpha   90.00
_cell.angle_beta   90.00
_cell.angle_gamma   90.00
#
_symmetry.space_group_name_H-M   'P 1'
#
loop_
_entity.id
_entity.type
_entity.pdbx_description
1 polymer ?
#
loop_
_entity_poly.entity_id
_entity_poly.type
_entity_poly.pdbx_seq_one_letter_code
_entity_poly.pdbx_strand_id
1 'polypeptide(L)'
;MLSHLRSQLDLINEQLFQLLDSRAALVEKIQSEKKVSWDPERELSVFGEYTSNYPQNSLKEDLIYSLLIESQAQSFGYPRWSEGDHLKNETPKNIQSMLNPVLLRMRNESEYQALDLIDDYKKLLEGIWENQKLLL
;
A
#
# COMPACT_ATOMS: atom_id res chain seq x y z
N MET A 1 -3.56 24.02 27.62
CA MET A 1 -4.24 22.85 27.01
C MET A 1 -3.68 22.55 25.62
N LEU A 2 -3.72 23.48 24.67
CA LEU A 2 -3.12 23.28 23.33
C LEU A 2 -1.62 22.93 23.34
N SER A 3 -0.82 23.63 24.14
CA SER A 3 0.63 23.34 24.26
C SER A 3 0.90 21.92 24.75
N HIS A 4 0.15 21.46 25.76
CA HIS A 4 0.25 20.10 26.28
C HIS A 4 -0.10 19.05 25.21
N LEU A 5 -1.18 19.25 24.47
CA LEU A 5 -1.58 18.35 23.38
C LEU A 5 -0.51 18.28 22.27
N ARG A 6 0.13 19.40 21.95
CA ARG A 6 1.24 19.44 20.98
C ARG A 6 2.44 18.62 21.47
N SER A 7 2.86 18.81 22.72
CA SER A 7 3.94 18.01 23.29
C SER A 7 3.62 16.51 23.35
N GLN A 8 2.36 16.15 23.60
CA GLN A 8 1.93 14.75 23.53
C GLN A 8 2.00 14.20 22.10
N LEU A 9 1.58 14.98 21.10
CA LEU A 9 1.69 14.62 19.69
C LEU A 9 3.16 14.46 19.27
N ASP A 10 4.03 15.36 19.71
CA ASP A 10 5.47 15.28 19.42
C ASP A 10 6.07 13.98 19.97
N LEU A 11 5.73 13.60 21.20
CA LEU A 11 6.15 12.33 21.79
C LEU A 11 5.66 11.11 20.99
N ILE A 12 4.41 11.13 20.51
CA ILE A 12 3.86 10.05 19.67
C ILE A 12 4.60 9.98 18.34
N ASN A 13 4.92 11.12 17.73
CA ASN A 13 5.68 11.17 16.48
C ASN A 13 7.08 10.58 16.67
N GLU A 14 7.77 10.92 17.77
CA GLU A 14 9.07 10.34 18.09
C GLU A 14 8.99 8.81 18.24
N GLN A 15 7.98 8.31 18.93
CA GLN A 15 7.74 6.87 19.07
C GLN A 15 7.46 6.20 17.72
N LEU A 16 6.69 6.84 16.84
CA LEU A 16 6.44 6.35 15.49
C LEU A 16 7.75 6.20 14.70
N PHE A 17 8.64 7.20 14.74
CA PHE A 17 9.93 7.11 14.05
C PHE A 17 10.82 6.01 14.60
N GLN A 18 10.85 5.79 15.93
CA GLN A 18 11.59 4.67 16.52
C GLN A 18 11.07 3.31 16.06
N LEU A 19 9.74 3.17 15.88
CA LEU A 19 9.14 1.97 15.31
C LEU A 19 9.51 1.79 13.83
N LEU A 20 9.55 2.88 13.06
CA LEU A 20 9.98 2.85 11.65
C LEU A 20 11.45 2.45 11.50
N ASP A 21 12.33 2.91 12.39
CA ASP A 21 13.74 2.50 12.40
C ASP A 21 13.88 1.01 12.71
N SER A 22 13.15 0.54 13.73
CA SER A 22 13.12 -0.89 14.09
C SER A 22 12.58 -1.75 12.94
N ARG A 23 11.59 -1.23 12.22
CA ARG A 23 11.03 -1.86 11.03
C ARG A 23 12.04 -1.96 9.89
N ALA A 24 12.85 -0.93 9.65
CA ALA A 24 13.83 -0.93 8.55
C ALA A 24 14.80 -2.13 8.65
N ALA A 25 15.29 -2.43 9.86
CA ALA A 25 16.15 -3.60 10.10
C ALA A 25 15.45 -4.95 9.80
N LEU A 26 14.13 -5.04 9.98
CA LEU A 26 13.37 -6.24 9.59
C LEU A 26 13.17 -6.30 8.07
N VAL A 27 12.91 -5.17 7.43
CA VAL A 27 12.76 -5.08 5.98
C VAL A 27 14.05 -5.54 5.28
N GLU A 28 15.22 -5.08 5.73
CA GLU A 28 16.51 -5.50 5.18
C GLU A 28 16.69 -7.02 5.23
N LYS A 29 16.37 -7.63 6.38
CA LYS A 29 16.41 -9.10 6.55
C LYS A 29 15.44 -9.81 5.63
N ILE A 30 14.21 -9.30 5.50
CA ILE A 30 13.21 -9.87 4.58
C ILE A 30 13.71 -9.80 3.13
N GLN A 31 14.28 -8.67 2.74
CA GLN A 31 14.78 -8.43 1.39
C GLN A 31 16.00 -9.29 1.07
N SER A 32 16.89 -9.54 2.03
CA SER A 32 18.05 -10.44 1.83
C SER A 32 17.65 -11.89 1.63
N GLU A 33 16.53 -12.33 2.22
CA GLU A 33 16.01 -13.69 2.10
C GLU A 33 15.08 -13.88 0.89
N LYS A 34 14.43 -12.80 0.43
CA LYS A 34 13.49 -12.86 -0.70
C LYS A 34 14.23 -13.08 -2.02
N LYS A 35 13.90 -14.19 -2.69
CA LYS A 35 14.34 -14.52 -4.06
C LYS A 35 13.22 -14.38 -5.11
N VAL A 36 12.05 -13.87 -4.70
CA VAL A 36 10.82 -13.95 -5.48
C VAL A 36 10.34 -12.56 -5.88
N SER A 37 9.75 -12.46 -7.06
CA SER A 37 9.12 -11.26 -7.61
C SER A 37 7.89 -10.81 -6.81
N TRP A 38 7.28 -9.70 -7.24
CA TRP A 38 5.98 -9.26 -6.78
C TRP A 38 4.96 -10.42 -6.73
N ASP A 39 4.25 -10.51 -5.60
CA ASP A 39 3.20 -11.49 -5.32
C ASP A 39 1.94 -10.71 -4.92
N PRO A 40 0.96 -10.61 -5.83
CA PRO A 40 -0.22 -9.79 -5.61
C PRO A 40 -1.30 -10.51 -4.80
N GLU A 41 -1.27 -11.85 -4.68
CA GLU A 41 -2.18 -12.58 -3.77
C GLU A 41 -1.81 -12.28 -2.31
N ARG A 42 -0.52 -12.16 -2.02
CA ARG A 42 -0.05 -11.70 -0.71
C ARG A 42 -0.55 -10.29 -0.37
N GLU A 43 -0.58 -9.38 -1.34
CA GLU A 43 -1.11 -8.03 -1.11
C GLU A 43 -2.59 -8.06 -0.75
N LEU A 44 -3.36 -8.89 -1.45
CA LEU A 44 -4.77 -9.10 -1.13
C LEU A 44 -4.96 -9.54 0.32
N SER A 45 -4.16 -10.49 0.79
CA SER A 45 -4.21 -10.94 2.18
C SER A 45 -3.79 -9.85 3.17
N VAL A 46 -2.67 -9.17 2.93
CA VAL A 46 -2.13 -8.13 3.82
C VAL A 46 -3.09 -6.94 3.92
N PHE A 47 -3.59 -6.45 2.79
CA PHE A 47 -4.53 -5.33 2.77
C PHE A 47 -5.92 -5.73 3.26
N GLY A 48 -6.35 -6.97 3.03
CA GLY A 48 -7.59 -7.50 3.61
C GLY A 48 -7.58 -7.47 5.14
N GLU A 49 -6.49 -7.94 5.75
CA GLU A 49 -6.32 -7.86 7.21
C GLU A 49 -6.25 -6.41 7.71
N TYR A 50 -5.46 -5.56 7.04
CA TYR A 50 -5.32 -4.15 7.39
C TYR A 50 -6.67 -3.40 7.32
N THR A 51 -7.42 -3.55 6.23
CA THR A 51 -8.71 -2.86 6.06
C THR A 51 -9.78 -3.34 7.04
N SER A 52 -9.74 -4.63 7.43
CA SER A 52 -10.59 -5.21 8.46
C SER A 52 -10.28 -4.65 9.86
N ASN A 53 -8.99 -4.57 10.22
CA ASN A 53 -8.56 -4.07 11.53
C ASN A 53 -8.69 -2.54 11.65
N TYR A 54 -8.58 -1.81 10.54
CA TYR A 54 -8.59 -0.35 10.50
C TYR A 54 -9.61 0.19 9.48
N PRO A 55 -10.92 -0.02 9.70
CA PRO A 55 -11.96 0.35 8.74
C PRO A 55 -12.15 1.87 8.59
N GLN A 56 -11.72 2.65 9.59
CA GLN A 56 -11.92 4.11 9.65
C GLN A 56 -10.71 4.93 9.21
N ASN A 57 -9.62 4.28 8.75
CA ASN A 57 -8.45 5.01 8.27
C ASN A 57 -8.81 5.84 7.03
N SER A 58 -8.23 7.04 6.99
CA SER A 58 -8.29 7.96 5.87
C SER A 58 -7.37 7.51 4.73
N LEU A 59 -7.56 8.08 3.54
CA LEU A 59 -6.69 7.83 2.38
C LEU A 59 -5.22 8.17 2.64
N LYS A 60 -4.93 9.11 3.55
CA LYS A 60 -3.54 9.44 3.93
C LYS A 60 -2.90 8.33 4.76
N GLU A 61 -3.64 7.76 5.70
CA GLU A 61 -3.16 6.63 6.51
C GLU A 61 -3.03 5.37 5.65
N ASP A 62 -3.97 5.15 4.73
CA ASP A 62 -3.86 4.09 3.73
C ASP A 62 -2.63 4.28 2.84
N LEU A 63 -2.33 5.51 2.41
CA LEU A 63 -1.12 5.79 1.63
C LEU A 63 0.15 5.52 2.43
N ILE A 64 0.20 5.93 3.70
CA ILE A 64 1.33 5.61 4.59
C ILE A 64 1.52 4.09 4.66
N TYR A 65 0.46 3.33 4.90
CA TYR A 65 0.55 1.87 4.98
C TYR A 65 0.99 1.25 3.65
N SER A 66 0.41 1.70 2.54
CA SER A 66 0.80 1.28 1.18
C SER A 66 2.29 1.51 0.92
N LEU A 67 2.82 2.68 1.30
CA LEU A 67 4.24 3.01 1.15
C LEU A 67 5.14 2.11 1.99
N LEU A 68 4.70 1.73 3.20
CA LEU A 68 5.44 0.76 4.01
C LEU A 68 5.52 -0.59 3.26
N ILE A 69 4.41 -1.10 2.74
CA ILE A 69 4.42 -2.37 1.99
C ILE A 69 5.31 -2.28 0.74
N GLU A 70 5.22 -1.19 -0.02
CA GLU A 70 6.07 -0.94 -1.19
C GLU A 70 7.56 -0.92 -0.81
N SER A 71 7.93 -0.21 0.26
CA SER A 71 9.32 -0.13 0.75
C SER A 71 9.88 -1.50 1.15
N GLN A 72 9.02 -2.41 1.61
CA GLN A 72 9.42 -3.76 1.96
C GLN A 72 9.69 -4.62 0.72
N ALA A 73 9.03 -4.34 -0.40
CA ALA A 73 9.05 -5.18 -1.59
C ALA A 73 10.03 -4.74 -2.68
N GLN A 74 10.62 -3.54 -2.57
CA GLN A 74 11.47 -2.88 -3.59
C GLN A 74 12.71 -3.66 -4.08
N SER A 75 13.04 -4.86 -3.58
CA SER A 75 14.27 -5.56 -3.94
C SER A 75 14.29 -6.18 -5.35
N PHE A 76 13.16 -6.68 -5.90
CA PHE A 76 13.11 -7.20 -7.29
C PHE A 76 11.70 -7.18 -7.92
N GLY A 77 11.49 -6.35 -8.96
CA GLY A 77 10.31 -6.42 -9.84
C GLY A 77 8.98 -5.96 -9.23
N TYR A 78 9.03 -5.34 -8.05
CA TYR A 78 7.84 -4.74 -7.44
C TYR A 78 7.51 -3.40 -8.10
N PRO A 79 6.25 -3.17 -8.53
CA PRO A 79 5.87 -1.90 -9.14
C PRO A 79 5.93 -0.75 -8.13
N ARG A 80 6.50 0.40 -8.52
CA ARG A 80 6.49 1.60 -7.66
C ARG A 80 5.14 2.29 -7.81
N TRP A 81 4.15 1.80 -7.07
CA TRP A 81 2.77 2.32 -7.12
C TRP A 81 2.75 3.81 -6.81
N SER A 82 3.50 4.21 -5.79
CA SER A 82 3.64 5.60 -5.37
C SER A 82 4.20 6.52 -6.46
N GLU A 83 5.02 5.98 -7.37
CA GLU A 83 5.59 6.71 -8.51
C GLU A 83 4.72 6.67 -9.75
N GLY A 84 3.64 5.88 -9.75
CA GLY A 84 2.71 5.74 -10.86
C GLY A 84 3.19 4.78 -11.96
N ASP A 85 4.10 3.84 -11.68
CA ASP A 85 4.60 2.84 -12.67
C ASP A 85 3.46 2.03 -13.33
N HIS A 86 2.30 2.00 -12.69
CA HIS A 86 1.12 1.24 -13.09
C HIS A 86 0.12 2.00 -13.96
N LEU A 87 0.34 3.32 -14.09
CA LEU A 87 -0.57 4.23 -14.75
C LEU A 87 -0.06 4.55 -16.15
N LYS A 88 -0.98 4.88 -17.04
CA LYS A 88 -0.61 5.54 -18.30
C LYS A 88 -0.13 6.97 -18.01
N ASN A 89 0.84 7.43 -18.81
CA ASN A 89 1.58 8.70 -18.60
C ASN A 89 0.72 9.96 -18.43
N GLU A 90 -0.56 9.92 -18.82
CA GLU A 90 -1.48 11.06 -18.77
C GLU A 90 -2.28 11.13 -17.45
N THR A 91 -2.16 10.12 -16.57
CA THR A 91 -2.94 10.08 -15.32
C THR A 91 -2.44 11.12 -14.33
N PRO A 92 -3.31 12.01 -13.80
CA PRO A 92 -2.92 12.98 -12.79
C PRO A 92 -2.42 12.30 -11.51
N LYS A 93 -1.26 12.75 -10.99
CA LYS A 93 -0.73 12.26 -9.71
C LYS A 93 -1.50 12.86 -8.53
N ASN A 94 -2.36 12.07 -7.91
CA ASN A 94 -3.07 12.37 -6.66
C ASN A 94 -2.93 11.19 -5.68
N ILE A 95 -3.48 11.32 -4.46
CA ILE A 95 -3.32 10.26 -3.43
C ILE A 95 -3.89 8.92 -3.93
N GLN A 96 -5.05 8.94 -4.59
CA GLN A 96 -5.69 7.74 -5.13
C GLN A 96 -4.80 7.06 -6.17
N SER A 97 -4.19 7.83 -7.07
CA SER A 97 -3.29 7.31 -8.11
C SER A 97 -1.93 6.87 -7.56
N MET A 98 -1.57 7.22 -6.32
CA MET A 98 -0.33 6.81 -5.67
C MET A 98 -0.51 5.58 -4.78
N LEU A 99 -1.75 5.23 -4.46
CA LEU A 99 -2.05 4.05 -3.64
C LEU A 99 -1.76 2.77 -4.43
N ASN A 100 -1.42 1.71 -3.69
CA ASN A 100 -1.46 0.38 -4.25
C ASN A 100 -2.88 0.08 -4.79
N PRO A 101 -3.03 -0.33 -6.07
CA PRO A 101 -4.34 -0.55 -6.68
C PRO A 101 -5.23 -1.57 -5.96
N VAL A 102 -4.64 -2.60 -5.32
CA VAL A 102 -5.36 -3.60 -4.53
C VAL A 102 -6.01 -2.93 -3.31
N LEU A 103 -5.26 -2.11 -2.58
CA LEU A 103 -5.78 -1.38 -1.42
C LEU A 103 -6.83 -0.36 -1.84
N LEU A 104 -6.60 0.40 -2.92
CA LEU A 104 -7.57 1.37 -3.42
C LEU A 104 -8.89 0.69 -3.76
N ARG A 105 -8.84 -0.46 -4.44
CA ARG A 105 -10.03 -1.23 -4.79
C ARG A 105 -10.83 -1.67 -3.57
N MET A 106 -10.15 -2.19 -2.54
CA MET A 106 -10.80 -2.60 -1.28
C MET A 106 -11.50 -1.45 -0.56
N ARG A 107 -10.92 -0.24 -0.64
CA ARG A 107 -11.46 0.96 0.02
C ARG A 107 -12.56 1.63 -0.79
N ASN A 108 -12.36 1.73 -2.10
CA ASN A 108 -13.23 2.45 -3.01
C ASN A 108 -13.09 1.92 -4.44
N GLU A 109 -13.94 0.96 -4.79
CA GLU A 109 -14.00 0.39 -6.14
C GLU A 109 -14.19 1.47 -7.22
N SER A 110 -14.96 2.53 -6.96
CA SER A 110 -15.22 3.57 -7.96
C SER A 110 -13.96 4.35 -8.32
N GLU A 111 -13.11 4.66 -7.34
CA GLU A 111 -11.84 5.36 -7.57
C GLU A 111 -10.83 4.44 -8.26
N TYR A 112 -10.82 3.15 -7.89
CA TYR A 112 -10.01 2.15 -8.59
C TYR A 112 -10.38 2.06 -10.08
N GLN A 113 -11.68 1.98 -10.40
CA GLN A 113 -12.16 1.92 -11.78
C GLN A 113 -11.86 3.19 -12.59
N ALA A 114 -11.60 4.32 -11.91
CA ALA A 114 -11.20 5.56 -12.54
C ALA A 114 -9.68 5.63 -12.85
N LEU A 115 -8.87 4.70 -12.33
CA LEU A 115 -7.45 4.63 -12.67
C LEU A 115 -7.28 4.17 -14.12
N ASP A 116 -6.53 4.95 -14.90
CA ASP A 116 -6.12 4.55 -16.25
C ASP A 116 -4.86 3.68 -16.20
N LEU A 117 -5.07 2.43 -15.76
CA LEU A 117 -4.04 1.41 -15.60
C LEU A 117 -3.45 1.00 -16.95
N ILE A 118 -2.15 0.68 -16.97
CA ILE A 118 -1.53 -0.06 -18.06
C ILE A 118 -2.18 -1.45 -18.15
N ASP A 119 -2.45 -1.92 -19.38
CA ASP A 119 -3.26 -3.12 -19.65
C ASP A 119 -2.76 -4.39 -18.92
N ASP A 120 -1.44 -4.56 -18.81
CA ASP A 120 -0.85 -5.73 -18.15
C ASP A 120 -1.15 -5.74 -16.65
N TYR A 121 -1.04 -4.60 -15.97
CA TYR A 121 -1.44 -4.48 -14.56
C TYR A 121 -2.94 -4.68 -14.39
N LYS A 122 -3.75 -4.11 -15.29
CA LYS A 122 -5.21 -4.27 -15.26
C LYS A 122 -5.62 -5.74 -15.32
N LYS A 123 -5.12 -6.48 -16.32
CA LYS A 123 -5.42 -7.92 -16.48
C LYS A 123 -5.01 -8.74 -15.27
N LEU A 124 -3.83 -8.47 -14.74
CA LEU A 124 -3.31 -9.19 -13.58
C LEU A 124 -4.16 -8.92 -12.33
N LEU A 125 -4.50 -7.66 -12.05
CA LEU A 125 -5.35 -7.24 -10.93
C LEU A 125 -6.78 -7.78 -11.03
N GLU A 126 -7.34 -7.85 -12.24
CA GLU A 126 -8.64 -8.47 -12.51
C GLU A 126 -8.62 -9.97 -12.21
N GLY A 127 -7.58 -10.69 -12.67
CA GLY A 127 -7.45 -12.13 -12.44
C GLY A 127 -7.38 -12.52 -10.96
N ILE A 128 -6.67 -11.75 -10.14
CA ILE A 128 -6.60 -12.00 -8.68
C ILE A 128 -7.97 -11.84 -8.02
N TRP A 129 -8.72 -10.83 -8.45
CA TRP A 129 -10.01 -10.52 -7.85
C TRP A 129 -11.09 -11.54 -8.25
N GLU A 130 -11.04 -12.06 -9.48
CA GLU A 130 -11.91 -13.14 -9.92
C GLU A 130 -11.64 -14.43 -9.12
N ASN A 131 -10.37 -14.78 -8.91
CA ASN A 131 -10.00 -15.95 -8.11
C ASN A 131 -10.47 -15.84 -6.66
N GLN A 132 -10.47 -14.64 -6.07
CA GLN A 132 -10.99 -14.42 -4.72
C GLN A 132 -12.51 -14.67 -4.62
N LYS A 133 -13.30 -14.23 -5.63
CA LYS A 133 -14.75 -14.45 -5.65
C LYS A 133 -15.15 -15.91 -5.73
N LEU A 134 -14.26 -16.78 -6.25
CA LEU A 134 -14.49 -18.22 -6.32
C LEU A 134 -14.23 -18.93 -4.99
N LEU A 135 -13.60 -18.26 -4.02
CA LEU A 135 -13.25 -18.79 -2.70
C LEU A 135 -14.22 -18.35 -1.58
N LEU A 136 -15.20 -17.50 -1.89
CA LEU A 136 -16.25 -17.00 -1.00
C LEU A 136 -17.62 -17.56 -1.43
#